data_AF-A0A7C7TF44-F1
#
_entry.id   AF-A0A7C7TF44-F1
#
_cell.length_a   1.000
_cell.length_b   1.000
_cell.length_c   1.000
_cell.angle_alpha   90.00
_cell.angle_beta   90.00
_cell.angle_gamma   90.00
#
_symmetry.space_group_name_H-M   'P 1'
#
loop_
_entity.id
_entity.type
_entity.pdbx_description
1 polymer ?
#
loop_
_entity_poly.entity_id
_entity_poly.type
_entity_poly.pdbx_seq_one_letter_code
_entity_poly.pdbx_strand_id
1 'polypeptide(L)'
;MNRERLYETCLAQPEAVEEHPFGPDLTVFKVVQKVFVIATAHGDLTVNVKCDPEVAETLRGTYDSVRAMSVWPKHWNWVDISAGEVADTELEQWIEDSYDLVVDKLPQVHKLRLQGEVRSLLHPMMDEPAPPRESIR
;
A
#
# COMPACT_ATOMS: atom_id res chain seq x y z
N MET A 1 -2.71 6.71 -13.11
CA MET A 1 -3.22 6.95 -11.75
C MET A 1 -2.89 8.40 -11.37
N ASN A 2 -3.75 9.10 -10.63
CA ASN A 2 -3.44 10.46 -10.14
C ASN A 2 -3.04 10.44 -8.64
N ARG A 3 -2.60 11.58 -8.11
CA ARG A 3 -2.11 11.68 -6.72
C ARG A 3 -3.20 11.39 -5.68
N GLU A 4 -4.39 11.95 -5.89
CA GLU A 4 -5.55 11.72 -5.01
C GLU A 4 -5.85 10.23 -4.89
N ARG A 5 -6.01 9.54 -6.02
CA ARG A 5 -6.24 8.10 -6.05
C ARG A 5 -5.11 7.30 -5.40
N LEU A 6 -3.85 7.66 -5.65
CA LEU A 6 -2.71 7.01 -4.98
C LEU A 6 -2.81 7.13 -3.45
N TYR A 7 -3.20 8.31 -2.95
CA TYR A 7 -3.28 8.58 -1.52
C TYR A 7 -4.46 7.81 -0.92
N GLU A 8 -5.60 7.80 -1.60
CA GLU A 8 -6.77 7.00 -1.23
C GLU A 8 -6.42 5.50 -1.17
N THR A 9 -5.74 4.95 -2.17
CA THR A 9 -5.30 3.54 -2.18
C THR A 9 -4.39 3.22 -1.01
N CYS A 10 -3.43 4.11 -0.70
CA CYS A 10 -2.55 3.93 0.45
C CYS A 10 -3.31 4.00 1.78
N LEU A 11 -4.21 4.97 1.95
CA LEU A 11 -4.95 5.21 3.20
C LEU A 11 -6.12 4.24 3.41
N ALA A 12 -6.56 3.54 2.36
CA ALA A 12 -7.51 2.45 2.46
C ALA A 12 -6.90 1.19 3.13
N GLN A 13 -5.57 1.08 3.17
CA GLN A 13 -4.90 -0.04 3.83
C GLN A 13 -5.06 0.06 5.36
N PRO A 14 -5.30 -1.06 6.08
CA PRO A 14 -5.53 -1.03 7.53
C PRO A 14 -4.39 -0.38 8.31
N GLU A 15 -4.74 0.53 9.22
CA GLU A 15 -3.81 1.36 10.00
C GLU A 15 -2.73 2.10 9.18
N ALA A 16 -2.97 2.35 7.90
CA ALA A 16 -2.09 3.20 7.12
C ALA A 16 -2.17 4.65 7.61
N VAL A 17 -1.01 5.29 7.69
CA VAL A 17 -0.88 6.71 8.04
C VAL A 17 0.00 7.43 7.03
N GLU A 18 -0.34 8.69 6.77
CA GLU A 18 0.44 9.64 5.98
C GLU A 18 1.36 10.47 6.88
N GLU A 19 2.62 10.63 6.48
CA GLU A 19 3.60 11.50 7.16
C GLU A 19 4.55 12.20 6.17
N HIS A 20 5.18 13.29 6.62
CA HIS A 20 6.17 14.06 5.85
C HIS A 20 7.52 14.18 6.60
N PRO A 21 8.22 13.06 6.87
CA PRO A 21 9.44 13.08 7.67
C PRO A 21 10.64 13.75 6.98
N PHE A 22 10.57 13.98 5.66
CA PHE A 22 11.64 14.53 4.83
C PHE A 22 11.33 15.95 4.32
N GLY A 23 10.33 16.62 4.90
CA GLY A 23 9.86 17.93 4.43
C GLY A 23 8.70 17.82 3.43
N PRO A 24 8.32 18.94 2.79
CA PRO A 24 7.08 19.05 2.03
C PRO A 24 7.11 18.34 0.67
N ASP A 25 8.29 17.95 0.16
CA ASP A 25 8.44 17.42 -1.19
C ASP A 25 8.06 15.95 -1.31
N LEU A 26 8.11 15.20 -0.20
CA LEU A 26 7.84 13.76 -0.15
C LEU A 26 6.75 13.45 0.86
N THR A 27 5.85 12.57 0.44
CA THR A 27 4.82 11.98 1.29
C THR A 27 5.16 10.51 1.52
N VAL A 28 5.06 10.06 2.77
CA VAL A 28 5.45 8.73 3.20
C VAL A 28 4.24 8.06 3.82
N PHE A 29 3.88 6.88 3.33
CA PHE A 29 2.81 6.06 3.91
C PHE A 29 3.41 4.91 4.73
N LYS A 30 2.89 4.74 5.95
CA LYS A 30 3.39 3.78 6.93
C LYS A 30 2.28 2.91 7.49
N VAL A 31 2.65 1.69 7.87
CA VAL A 31 1.85 0.80 8.72
C VAL A 31 2.70 0.41 9.92
N VAL A 32 2.19 0.61 11.14
CA VAL A 32 2.91 0.34 12.40
C VAL A 32 4.36 0.88 12.36
N GLN A 33 4.51 2.17 12.05
CA GLN A 33 5.79 2.90 11.93
C GLN A 33 6.75 2.43 10.81
N LYS A 34 6.35 1.46 9.98
CA LYS A 34 7.15 0.95 8.85
C LYS A 34 6.61 1.52 7.55
N VAL A 35 7.49 2.11 6.75
CA VAL A 35 7.15 2.67 5.43
C VAL A 35 6.85 1.54 4.45
N PHE A 36 5.77 1.69 3.68
CA PHE A 36 5.47 0.85 2.52
C PHE A 36 5.41 1.66 1.22
N VAL A 37 5.06 2.96 1.24
CA VAL A 37 5.09 3.81 0.04
C VAL A 37 5.79 5.15 0.32
N ILE A 38 6.50 5.66 -0.68
CA ILE A 38 7.01 7.05 -0.71
C ILE A 38 6.62 7.68 -2.05
N ALA A 39 5.93 8.82 -2.03
CA ALA A 39 5.48 9.52 -3.24
C ALA A 39 5.92 10.98 -3.26
N THR A 40 6.06 11.56 -4.45
CA THR A 40 6.27 13.01 -4.61
C THR A 40 4.98 13.78 -4.29
N ALA A 41 5.09 14.74 -3.38
CA ALA A 41 3.94 15.56 -2.95
C ALA A 41 3.52 16.58 -4.02
N HIS A 42 4.48 17.04 -4.84
CA HIS A 42 4.28 18.06 -5.86
C HIS A 42 5.01 17.70 -7.16
N GLY A 43 4.67 18.40 -8.24
CA GLY A 43 5.25 18.15 -9.57
C GLY A 43 4.82 16.80 -10.15
N ASP A 44 5.71 16.21 -10.95
CA ASP A 44 5.50 14.91 -11.58
C ASP A 44 5.36 13.83 -10.51
N LEU A 45 4.32 12.99 -10.67
CA LEU A 45 3.99 11.96 -9.70
C LEU A 45 4.91 10.77 -9.90
N THR A 46 5.72 10.50 -8.89
CA THR A 46 6.56 9.31 -8.82
C THR A 46 6.28 8.61 -7.50
N VAL A 47 6.40 7.29 -7.50
CA VAL A 47 6.17 6.47 -6.32
C VAL A 47 7.30 5.48 -6.13
N ASN A 48 7.66 5.23 -4.88
CA ASN A 48 8.51 4.12 -4.50
C ASN A 48 7.66 3.10 -3.75
N VAL A 49 7.65 1.87 -4.25
CA VAL A 49 6.95 0.73 -3.63
C VAL A 49 7.98 -0.34 -3.26
N LYS A 50 7.72 -1.08 -2.17
CA LYS A 50 8.49 -2.28 -1.87
C LYS A 50 8.02 -3.43 -2.72
N CYS A 51 8.95 -4.28 -3.09
CA CYS A 51 8.69 -5.45 -3.92
C CYS A 51 9.61 -6.60 -3.50
N ASP A 52 9.17 -7.82 -3.76
CA ASP A 52 10.05 -8.98 -3.70
C ASP A 52 11.21 -8.78 -4.71
N PRO A 53 12.48 -9.08 -4.36
CA PRO A 53 13.61 -8.83 -5.25
C PRO A 53 13.50 -9.47 -6.63
N GLU A 54 12.91 -10.67 -6.75
CA GLU A 54 12.80 -11.37 -8.02
C GLU A 54 11.74 -10.71 -8.92
N VAL A 55 10.62 -10.29 -8.31
CA VAL A 55 9.58 -9.51 -8.98
C VAL A 55 10.09 -8.12 -9.36
N ALA A 56 10.85 -7.47 -8.47
CA ALA A 56 11.38 -6.13 -8.69
C ALA A 56 12.26 -6.07 -9.94
N GLU A 57 13.14 -7.05 -10.14
CA GLU A 57 14.00 -7.13 -11.33
C GLU A 57 13.20 -7.36 -12.60
N THR A 58 12.19 -8.24 -12.54
CA THR A 58 11.29 -8.51 -13.67
C THR A 58 10.56 -7.23 -14.12
N LEU A 59 10.02 -6.47 -13.18
CA LEU A 59 9.30 -5.23 -13.47
C LEU A 59 10.20 -4.17 -14.12
N ARG A 60 11.45 -4.03 -13.66
CA ARG A 60 12.44 -3.11 -14.25
C ARG A 60 12.87 -3.49 -15.66
N GLY A 61 12.85 -4.79 -15.99
CA GLY A 61 13.09 -5.26 -17.35
C GLY A 61 11.88 -5.14 -18.27
N THR A 62 10.69 -4.94 -17.70
CA THR A 62 9.42 -4.87 -18.44
C THR A 62 9.01 -3.43 -18.77
N TYR A 63 9.20 -2.52 -17.82
CA TYR A 63 8.71 -1.14 -17.89
C TYR A 63 9.86 -0.12 -17.87
N ASP A 64 9.93 0.76 -18.86
CA ASP A 64 10.95 1.82 -18.96
C ASP A 64 10.81 2.89 -17.84
N SER A 65 9.59 3.03 -17.33
CA SER A 65 9.20 3.90 -16.21
C SER A 65 9.54 3.33 -14.83
N VAL A 66 9.99 2.08 -14.74
CA VAL A 66 10.31 1.40 -13.48
C VAL A 66 11.81 1.24 -13.31
N ARG A 67 12.34 1.74 -12.20
CA ARG A 67 13.79 1.73 -11.90
C ARG A 67 14.05 1.32 -10.46
N ALA A 68 15.28 0.91 -10.17
CA ALA A 68 15.70 0.72 -8.79
C ALA A 68 15.74 2.07 -8.05
N MET A 69 15.22 2.12 -6.82
CA MET A 69 15.44 3.29 -5.96
C MET A 69 16.93 3.42 -5.62
N SER A 70 17.51 4.62 -5.78
CA SER A 70 18.95 4.83 -5.65
C SER A 70 19.52 4.46 -4.27
N VAL A 71 18.77 4.67 -3.19
CA VAL A 71 19.23 4.44 -1.81
C VAL A 71 18.99 3.01 -1.30
N TRP A 72 17.95 2.32 -1.79
CA TRP A 72 17.60 0.96 -1.35
C TRP A 72 17.21 0.04 -2.53
N PRO A 73 18.13 -0.21 -3.46
CA PRO A 73 17.80 -0.78 -4.78
C PRO A 73 17.34 -2.24 -4.76
N LYS A 74 17.59 -2.99 -3.67
CA LYS A 74 17.24 -4.42 -3.62
C LYS A 74 15.73 -4.69 -3.54
N HIS A 75 15.01 -3.86 -2.81
CA HIS A 75 13.60 -4.11 -2.47
C HIS A 75 12.66 -3.01 -2.93
N TRP A 76 13.19 -1.95 -3.54
CA TRP A 76 12.39 -0.78 -3.88
C TRP A 76 12.43 -0.49 -5.37
N ASN A 77 11.25 -0.34 -5.95
CA ASN A 77 11.06 0.20 -7.28
C ASN A 77 10.60 1.63 -7.19
N TRP A 78 11.34 2.52 -7.83
CA TRP A 78 10.91 3.86 -8.21
C TRP A 78 10.13 3.76 -9.52
N VAL A 79 8.95 4.35 -9.55
CA VAL A 79 8.02 4.28 -10.68
C VAL A 79 7.62 5.70 -11.07
N ASP A 80 7.83 6.03 -12.33
CA ASP A 80 7.33 7.26 -12.93
C ASP A 80 5.88 7.07 -13.39
N ILE A 81 4.92 7.50 -12.58
CA ILE A 81 3.50 7.37 -12.92
C ILE A 81 3.13 8.34 -14.06
N SER A 82 3.86 9.45 -14.20
CA SER A 82 3.59 10.45 -15.23
C SER A 82 3.91 9.95 -16.65
N ALA A 83 4.77 8.93 -16.76
CA ALA A 83 5.08 8.26 -18.03
C ALA A 83 3.86 7.52 -18.63
N GLY A 84 2.87 7.16 -17.79
CA GLY A 84 1.61 6.55 -18.24
C GLY A 84 1.74 5.12 -18.79
N GLU A 85 2.85 4.44 -18.50
CA GLU A 85 3.14 3.09 -19.01
C GLU A 85 2.45 1.98 -18.22
N VAL A 86 2.32 2.15 -16.90
CA VAL A 86 1.73 1.17 -15.97
C VAL A 86 0.26 1.48 -15.73
N ALA A 87 -0.60 0.47 -15.83
CA ALA A 87 -2.03 0.64 -15.58
C ALA A 87 -2.33 0.99 -14.12
N ASP A 88 -3.39 1.79 -13.88
CA ASP A 88 -3.82 2.17 -12.53
C ASP A 88 -4.04 0.96 -11.61
N THR A 89 -4.65 -0.11 -12.14
CA THR A 89 -4.91 -1.34 -11.40
C THR A 89 -3.65 -2.10 -11.03
N GLU A 90 -2.60 -2.03 -11.86
CA GLU A 90 -1.31 -2.64 -11.52
C GLU A 90 -0.60 -1.84 -10.44
N LEU A 91 -0.64 -0.51 -10.50
CA LEU A 91 -0.08 0.34 -9.46
C LEU A 91 -0.79 0.16 -8.12
N GLU A 92 -2.11 0.00 -8.13
CA GLU A 92 -2.91 -0.34 -6.94
C GLU A 92 -2.45 -1.68 -6.34
N GLN A 93 -2.31 -2.72 -7.17
CA GLN A 93 -1.79 -4.02 -6.73
C GLN A 93 -0.38 -3.90 -6.14
N TRP A 94 0.52 -3.11 -6.75
CA TRP A 94 1.88 -2.96 -6.22
C TRP A 94 1.92 -2.19 -4.89
N ILE A 95 0.97 -1.29 -4.65
CA ILE A 95 0.82 -0.62 -3.35
C ILE A 95 0.36 -1.63 -2.29
N GLU A 96 -0.62 -2.47 -2.62
CA GLU A 96 -1.11 -3.56 -1.76
C GLU A 96 0.00 -4.57 -1.44
N ASP A 97 0.71 -5.07 -2.46
CA ASP A 97 1.82 -6.00 -2.29
C ASP A 97 2.93 -5.39 -1.41
N SER A 98 3.21 -4.10 -1.58
CA SER A 98 4.18 -3.37 -0.75
C SER A 98 3.74 -3.32 0.72
N TYR A 99 2.44 -3.07 0.98
CA TYR A 99 1.86 -3.10 2.31
C TYR A 99 1.98 -4.48 2.94
N ASP A 100 1.57 -5.53 2.22
CA ASP A 100 1.62 -6.92 2.69
C ASP A 100 3.05 -7.35 3.03
N LEU A 101 4.02 -7.01 2.17
CA LEU A 101 5.45 -7.29 2.42
C LEU A 101 5.98 -6.62 3.70
N VAL A 102 5.41 -5.48 4.10
CA VAL A 102 5.76 -4.81 5.35
C VAL A 102 5.07 -5.48 6.53
N VAL A 103 3.77 -5.76 6.41
CA VAL A 103 2.99 -6.46 7.45
C VAL A 103 3.61 -7.82 7.77
N ASP A 104 4.04 -8.56 6.76
CA ASP A 104 4.71 -9.86 6.90
C ASP A 104 6.04 -9.80 7.66
N LYS A 105 6.60 -8.61 7.87
CA LYS A 105 7.83 -8.40 8.65
C LYS A 105 7.56 -7.85 10.06
N LEU A 106 6.30 -7.59 10.41
CA LEU A 106 5.92 -7.11 11.74
C LEU A 106 5.90 -8.24 12.79
N PRO A 107 5.99 -7.92 14.09
CA PRO A 107 5.70 -8.88 15.15
C PRO A 107 4.31 -9.52 15.00
N GLN A 108 4.17 -10.79 15.42
CA GLN A 108 2.94 -11.58 15.25
C GLN A 108 1.67 -10.88 15.76
N VAL A 109 1.76 -10.13 16.87
CA VAL A 109 0.63 -9.39 17.44
C VAL A 109 0.05 -8.38 16.46
N HIS A 110 0.91 -7.61 15.78
CA HIS A 110 0.47 -6.63 14.80
C HIS A 110 -0.11 -7.30 13.56
N LYS A 111 0.52 -8.38 13.07
CA LYS A 111 0.01 -9.16 11.93
C LYS A 111 -1.42 -9.65 12.15
N LEU A 112 -1.66 -10.33 13.27
CA LEU A 112 -2.96 -10.92 13.56
C LEU A 112 -4.06 -9.86 13.68
N ARG A 113 -3.73 -8.71 14.27
CA ARG A 113 -4.67 -7.60 14.39
C ARG A 113 -5.03 -7.04 13.01
N LEU A 114 -4.03 -6.73 12.18
CA LEU A 114 -4.24 -6.21 10.82
C LEU A 114 -5.00 -7.21 9.93
N GLN A 115 -4.70 -8.51 10.01
CA GLN A 115 -5.44 -9.55 9.31
C GLN A 115 -6.92 -9.64 9.76
N GLY A 116 -7.19 -9.40 11.04
CA GLY A 116 -8.55 -9.29 11.56
C GLY A 116 -9.31 -8.11 10.98
N GLU A 117 -8.65 -6.95 10.85
CA GLU A 117 -9.22 -5.74 10.23
C GLU A 117 -9.54 -5.97 8.75
N VAL A 118 -8.61 -6.54 7.97
CA VAL A 118 -8.86 -6.92 6.56
C VAL A 118 -10.07 -7.84 6.45
N ARG A 119 -10.17 -8.85 7.32
CA ARG A 119 -11.29 -9.79 7.31
C ARG A 119 -12.63 -9.09 7.57
N SER A 120 -12.67 -8.13 8.50
CA SER A 120 -13.86 -7.33 8.80
C SER A 120 -14.28 -6.48 7.60
N LEU A 121 -13.33 -5.84 6.93
CA LEU A 121 -13.58 -5.06 5.71
C LEU A 121 -14.15 -5.91 4.57
N LEU A 122 -13.64 -7.13 4.39
CA LEU A 122 -14.13 -8.05 3.36
C LEU A 122 -15.48 -8.70 3.68
N HIS A 123 -15.89 -8.75 4.96
CA HIS A 123 -17.11 -9.41 5.41
C HIS A 123 -17.90 -8.55 6.42
N PRO A 124 -18.44 -7.39 6.00
CA PRO A 124 -19.05 -6.42 6.90
C PRO A 124 -20.34 -6.91 7.59
N MET A 125 -20.98 -7.97 7.08
CA MET A 125 -22.28 -8.45 7.59
C MET A 125 -22.19 -9.43 8.78
N MET A 126 -21.00 -9.77 9.29
CA MET A 126 -20.88 -10.75 10.38
C MET A 126 -21.06 -10.17 11.79
N ASP A 127 -21.15 -8.84 11.93
CA ASP A 127 -21.31 -8.16 13.22
C ASP A 127 -22.76 -7.69 13.50
N GLU A 128 -23.74 -8.08 12.68
CA GLU A 128 -25.15 -7.77 12.98
C GLU A 128 -25.64 -8.65 14.14
N PRO A 129 -26.08 -8.07 15.28
CA PRO A 129 -26.61 -8.86 16.38
C PRO A 129 -27.84 -9.63 15.87
N ALA A 130 -27.86 -10.94 16.10
CA ALA A 130 -28.97 -11.81 15.69
C ALA A 130 -30.31 -11.18 16.12
N PRO A 131 -31.31 -11.11 15.22
CA PRO A 131 -32.58 -10.48 15.54
C PRO A 131 -33.16 -11.14 16.80
N PRO A 132 -33.74 -10.35 17.73
CA PRO A 132 -34.29 -10.89 18.96
C PRO A 132 -35.30 -11.96 18.61
N ARG A 133 -35.11 -13.17 19.16
CA ARG A 133 -36.06 -14.28 18.98
C ARG A 133 -37.41 -13.81 19.48
N GLU A 134 -38.34 -13.55 18.57
CA GLU A 134 -39.73 -13.28 18.94
C GLU A 134 -40.24 -14.48 19.73
N SER A 135 -40.55 -14.24 21.00
CA SER A 135 -41.22 -15.19 21.86
C SER A 135 -42.62 -15.38 21.31
N ILE A 136 -42.81 -16.46 20.55
CA ILE A 136 -44.11 -16.93 20.10
C ILE A 136 -44.91 -17.28 21.37
N ARG A 137 -45.92 -16.44 21.65
CA ARG A 137 -46.94 -16.71 22.67
C ARG A 137 -48.01 -17.64 22.13
#